data_AF-A0A133XIM3-F1
#
_entry.id   AF-A0A133XIM3-F1
#
_cell.length_a   1.000
_cell.length_b   1.000
_cell.length_c   1.000
_cell.angle_alpha   90.00
_cell.angle_beta   90.00
_cell.angle_gamma   90.00
#
_symmetry.space_group_name_H-M   'P 1'
#
loop_
_entity.id
_entity.type
_entity.pdbx_description
1 polymer ?
#
loop_
_entity_poly.entity_id
_entity_poly.type
_entity_poly.pdbx_seq_one_letter_code
_entity_poly.pdbx_strand_id
1 'polypeptide(L)'
;MIFNKEKSMTDAELKAQPRSVREEFERIKEGEIDHDEQLSSLKTQLADLLAKQHESQAVHDRIRVCLQWLPTGIASTENRLQEIKAQRVSAITMALVDDKEGSGLPDFSLDDALVAEQKNAELYLERLRLSAAGLEQQEKKARRAVELASNPCSAIESKINRHRDQLKLTEAKRRHGYA
;
A
#
# COMPACT_ATOMS: atom_id res chain seq x y z
N MET A 1 -9.12 0.62 -19.83
CA MET A 1 -9.85 1.84 -19.43
C MET A 1 -9.25 3.00 -20.18
N ILE A 2 -10.04 3.68 -21.01
CA ILE A 2 -9.59 4.88 -21.72
C ILE A 2 -9.63 6.00 -20.69
N PHE A 3 -8.46 6.41 -20.21
CA PHE A 3 -8.32 7.62 -19.43
C PHE A 3 -8.71 8.78 -20.35
N ASN A 4 -9.89 9.35 -20.15
CA ASN A 4 -10.17 10.69 -20.64
C ASN A 4 -9.21 11.63 -19.89
N LYS A 5 -7.99 11.76 -20.41
CA LYS A 5 -7.14 12.94 -20.23
C LYS A 5 -7.92 14.09 -20.84
N GLU A 6 -8.87 14.61 -20.09
CA GLU A 6 -9.43 15.92 -20.36
C GLU A 6 -8.27 16.90 -20.19
N LYS A 7 -7.70 17.29 -21.33
CA LYS A 7 -6.48 18.07 -21.44
C LYS A 7 -6.59 19.36 -20.61
N SER A 8 -5.43 19.82 -20.13
CA SER A 8 -5.17 21.24 -19.88
C SER A 8 -5.65 22.08 -21.08
N MET A 9 -5.64 23.41 -20.98
CA MET A 9 -5.89 24.27 -22.15
C MET A 9 -5.11 23.68 -23.34
N THR A 10 -5.84 23.31 -24.39
CA THR A 10 -5.23 22.48 -25.44
C THR A 10 -4.24 23.34 -26.19
N ASP A 11 -3.09 22.79 -26.59
CA ASP A 11 -2.10 23.53 -27.40
C ASP A 11 -2.73 24.24 -28.61
N ALA A 12 -3.87 23.74 -29.11
CA ALA A 12 -4.66 24.36 -30.16
C ALA A 12 -5.30 25.70 -29.73
N GLU A 13 -5.86 25.79 -28.52
CA GLU A 13 -6.47 27.02 -27.97
C GLU A 13 -5.42 28.11 -27.72
N LEU A 14 -4.24 27.72 -27.23
CA LEU A 14 -3.12 28.65 -27.05
C LEU A 14 -2.55 29.09 -28.39
N LYS A 15 -2.38 28.17 -29.35
CA LYS A 15 -1.92 28.49 -30.72
C LYS A 15 -2.87 29.42 -31.48
N ALA A 16 -4.15 29.42 -31.16
CA ALA A 16 -5.13 30.36 -31.71
C ALA A 16 -4.96 31.80 -31.20
N GLN A 17 -4.19 32.03 -30.12
CA GLN A 17 -3.94 33.36 -29.58
C GLN A 17 -2.86 34.13 -30.38
N PRO A 18 -2.91 35.48 -30.36
CA PRO A 18 -1.83 36.32 -30.89
C PRO A 18 -0.47 35.91 -30.33
N ARG A 19 0.60 36.07 -31.13
CA ARG A 19 1.96 35.68 -30.72
C ARG A 19 2.39 36.37 -29.43
N SER A 20 2.05 37.65 -29.26
CA SER A 20 2.31 38.42 -28.03
C SER A 20 1.68 37.78 -26.79
N VAL A 21 0.40 37.40 -26.87
CA VAL A 21 -0.33 36.74 -25.76
C VAL A 21 0.28 35.38 -25.41
N ARG A 22 0.76 34.63 -26.41
CA ARG A 22 1.44 33.35 -26.18
C ARG A 22 2.77 33.51 -25.45
N GLU A 23 3.61 34.44 -25.91
CA GLU A 23 4.90 34.73 -25.28
C GLU A 23 4.72 35.19 -23.83
N GLU A 24 3.68 35.99 -23.56
CA GLU A 24 3.38 36.43 -22.19
C GLU A 24 2.78 35.33 -21.32
N PHE A 25 1.92 34.46 -21.86
CA PHE A 25 1.41 33.29 -21.15
C PHE A 25 2.54 32.39 -20.63
N GLU A 26 3.58 32.17 -21.43
CA GLU A 26 4.75 31.39 -21.04
C GLU A 26 5.64 32.10 -20.01
N ARG A 27 5.60 33.44 -19.95
CA ARG A 27 6.36 34.25 -18.98
C ARG A 27 5.70 34.30 -17.61
N ILE A 28 4.37 34.26 -17.54
CA ILE A 28 3.64 34.32 -16.27
C ILE A 28 3.92 33.05 -15.46
N LYS A 29 4.58 33.22 -14.31
CA LYS A 29 4.85 32.12 -13.39
C LYS A 29 3.55 31.70 -12.69
N GLU A 30 3.39 30.42 -12.39
CA GLU A 30 2.22 29.92 -11.64
C GLU A 30 2.01 30.62 -10.30
N GLY A 31 3.11 31.00 -9.63
CA GLY A 31 3.05 31.73 -8.36
C GLY A 31 2.37 33.11 -8.45
N GLU A 32 2.32 33.73 -9.63
CA GLU A 32 1.70 35.06 -9.80
C GLU A 32 0.17 35.01 -9.75
N ILE A 33 -0.43 33.86 -10.09
CA ILE A 33 -1.88 33.66 -10.16
C ILE A 33 -2.42 32.78 -9.02
N ASP A 34 -1.51 32.20 -8.22
CA ASP A 34 -1.84 31.25 -7.15
C ASP A 34 -2.59 31.86 -5.96
N HIS A 35 -2.74 33.19 -5.94
CA HIS A 35 -3.51 33.93 -4.93
C HIS A 35 -5.02 33.93 -5.20
N ASP A 36 -5.48 33.37 -6.31
CA ASP A 36 -6.89 33.20 -6.62
C ASP A 36 -7.62 32.32 -5.57
N GLU A 37 -8.76 32.79 -5.08
CA GLU A 37 -9.52 32.12 -4.00
C GLU A 37 -9.98 30.71 -4.41
N GLN A 38 -10.37 30.52 -5.67
CA GLN A 38 -10.80 29.24 -6.19
C GLN A 38 -9.62 28.27 -6.32
N LEU A 39 -8.43 28.72 -6.76
CA LEU A 39 -7.21 27.91 -6.72
C LEU A 39 -6.84 27.50 -5.29
N SER A 40 -6.93 28.42 -4.34
CA SER A 40 -6.65 28.14 -2.93
C SER A 40 -7.58 27.04 -2.39
N SER A 41 -8.90 27.18 -2.65
CA SER A 41 -9.89 26.17 -2.25
C SER A 41 -9.61 24.80 -2.89
N LEU A 42 -9.29 24.75 -4.18
CA LEU A 42 -8.99 23.49 -4.87
C LEU A 42 -7.71 22.84 -4.34
N LYS A 43 -6.68 23.62 -3.99
CA LYS A 43 -5.44 23.11 -3.37
C LYS A 43 -5.68 22.52 -1.99
N THR A 44 -6.51 23.16 -1.17
CA THR A 44 -6.91 22.59 0.14
C THR A 44 -7.66 21.27 -0.05
N GLN A 45 -8.61 21.21 -0.98
CA GLN A 45 -9.32 19.97 -1.31
C GLN A 45 -8.36 18.87 -1.81
N LEU A 46 -7.37 19.23 -2.63
CA LEU A 46 -6.35 18.29 -3.08
C LEU A 46 -5.54 17.75 -1.91
N ALA A 47 -5.12 18.61 -0.99
CA ALA A 47 -4.35 18.21 0.19
C ALA A 47 -5.14 17.21 1.05
N ASP A 48 -6.44 17.45 1.28
CA ASP A 48 -7.31 16.55 2.04
C ASP A 48 -7.48 15.18 1.34
N LEU A 49 -7.60 15.18 0.01
CA LEU A 49 -7.73 13.94 -0.77
C LEU A 49 -6.42 13.15 -0.79
N LEU A 50 -5.28 13.84 -0.96
CA LEU A 50 -3.96 13.23 -0.90
C LEU A 50 -3.71 12.62 0.48
N ALA A 51 -4.09 13.29 1.56
CA ALA A 51 -3.98 12.73 2.91
C ALA A 51 -4.74 11.40 3.04
N LYS A 52 -5.99 11.35 2.56
CA LYS A 52 -6.79 10.11 2.55
C LYS A 52 -6.20 9.02 1.64
N GLN A 53 -5.62 9.41 0.51
CA GLN A 53 -4.90 8.48 -0.37
C GLN A 53 -3.67 7.91 0.33
N HIS A 54 -2.87 8.74 1.00
CA HIS A 54 -1.70 8.31 1.76
C HIS A 54 -2.07 7.37 2.91
N GLU A 55 -3.15 7.65 3.65
CA GLU A 55 -3.66 6.75 4.69
C GLU A 55 -4.06 5.38 4.11
N SER A 56 -4.79 5.38 3.00
CA SER A 56 -5.20 4.15 2.31
C SER A 56 -4.00 3.36 1.81
N GLN A 57 -3.00 4.06 1.25
CA GLN A 57 -1.76 3.46 0.76
C GLN A 57 -0.95 2.85 1.91
N ALA A 58 -0.84 3.55 3.05
CA ALA A 58 -0.13 3.04 4.22
C ALA A 58 -0.75 1.76 4.78
N VAL A 59 -2.09 1.65 4.77
CA VAL A 59 -2.80 0.42 5.16
C VAL A 59 -2.50 -0.72 4.17
N HIS A 60 -2.58 -0.44 2.87
CA HIS A 60 -2.28 -1.43 1.83
C HIS A 60 -0.83 -1.95 1.94
N ASP A 61 0.13 -1.05 2.15
CA ASP A 61 1.54 -1.40 2.30
C ASP A 61 1.81 -2.28 3.52
N ARG A 62 1.16 -2.01 4.66
CA ARG A 62 1.27 -2.88 5.85
C ARG A 62 0.76 -4.29 5.59
N ILE A 63 -0.40 -4.41 4.94
CA ILE A 63 -0.98 -5.73 4.59
C ILE A 63 -0.05 -6.47 3.62
N ARG A 64 0.50 -5.76 2.63
CA ARG A 64 1.45 -6.32 1.67
C ARG A 64 2.70 -6.85 2.34
N VAL A 65 3.26 -6.11 3.31
CA VAL A 65 4.39 -6.60 4.12
C VAL A 65 3.99 -7.88 4.85
N CYS A 66 2.86 -7.92 5.56
CA CYS A 66 2.42 -9.14 6.25
C CYS A 66 2.31 -10.34 5.29
N LEU A 67 1.73 -10.15 4.10
CA LEU A 67 1.62 -11.18 3.07
C LEU A 67 2.99 -11.63 2.53
N GLN A 68 3.98 -10.74 2.47
CA GLN A 68 5.33 -11.08 2.03
C GLN A 68 6.07 -11.96 3.05
N TRP A 69 5.86 -11.75 4.35
CA TRP A 69 6.52 -12.52 5.41
C TRP A 69 5.82 -13.86 5.72
N LEU A 70 4.53 -13.98 5.41
CA LEU A 70 3.72 -15.13 5.74
C LEU A 70 4.26 -16.47 5.18
N PRO A 71 4.69 -16.57 3.90
CA PRO A 71 5.24 -17.80 3.35
C PRO A 71 6.48 -18.28 4.11
N THR A 72 7.36 -17.35 4.49
CA THR A 72 8.55 -17.65 5.29
C THR A 72 8.18 -18.15 6.68
N GLY A 73 7.18 -17.53 7.33
CA GLY A 73 6.69 -17.97 8.63
C GLY A 73 6.06 -19.37 8.59
N ILE A 74 5.30 -19.67 7.54
CA ILE A 74 4.72 -21.01 7.29
C ILE A 74 5.84 -22.04 7.10
N ALA A 75 6.78 -21.78 6.18
CA ALA A 75 7.86 -22.72 5.89
C ALA A 75 8.75 -22.97 7.12
N SER A 76 9.07 -21.93 7.88
CA SER A 76 9.84 -22.04 9.13
C SER A 76 9.12 -22.93 10.16
N THR A 77 7.80 -22.75 10.32
CA THR A 77 7.00 -23.57 11.25
C THR A 77 6.88 -25.02 10.77
N GLU A 78 6.73 -25.25 9.47
CA GLU A 78 6.71 -26.59 8.87
C GLU A 78 8.05 -27.31 9.07
N ASN A 79 9.17 -26.62 8.88
CA ASN A 79 10.49 -27.17 9.16
C ASN A 79 10.64 -27.53 10.64
N ARG A 80 10.20 -26.66 11.56
CA ARG A 80 10.23 -26.96 13.00
C ARG A 80 9.40 -28.20 13.33
N LEU A 81 8.24 -28.38 12.71
CA LEU A 81 7.43 -29.60 12.89
C LEU A 81 8.16 -30.86 12.41
N GLN A 82 8.91 -30.79 11.32
CA GLN A 82 9.72 -31.92 10.86
C GLN A 82 10.86 -32.24 11.84
N GLU A 83 11.54 -31.21 12.37
CA GLU A 83 12.58 -31.37 13.39
C GLU A 83 12.03 -32.01 14.66
N ILE A 84 10.88 -31.54 15.17
CA ILE A 84 10.25 -32.11 16.37
C ILE A 84 9.94 -33.59 16.13
N LYS A 85 9.38 -33.96 14.98
CA LYS A 85 9.09 -35.36 14.64
C LYS A 85 10.36 -36.23 14.63
N ALA A 86 11.48 -35.71 14.13
CA ALA A 86 12.76 -36.41 14.17
C ALA A 86 13.31 -36.53 15.60
N GLN A 87 13.24 -35.45 16.39
CA GLN A 87 13.67 -35.42 17.79
C GLN A 87 12.88 -36.40 18.67
N ARG A 88 11.58 -36.54 18.42
CA ARG A 88 10.71 -37.48 19.14
C ARG A 88 11.14 -38.94 18.97
N VAL A 89 11.53 -39.34 17.77
CA VAL A 89 12.05 -40.70 17.53
C VAL A 89 13.28 -40.97 18.39
N SER A 90 14.20 -40.01 18.46
CA SER A 90 15.38 -40.10 19.33
C SER A 90 15.01 -40.12 20.81
N ALA A 91 14.09 -39.27 21.25
CA ALA A 91 13.63 -39.20 22.65
C ALA A 91 12.99 -40.50 23.11
N ILE A 92 12.12 -41.10 22.28
CA ILE A 92 11.50 -42.40 22.55
C ILE A 92 12.55 -43.50 22.59
N THR A 93 13.50 -43.50 21.63
CA THR A 93 14.58 -44.51 21.60
C THR A 93 15.44 -44.43 22.86
N MET A 94 15.82 -43.21 23.29
CA MET A 94 16.56 -43.01 24.53
C MET A 94 15.76 -43.48 25.75
N ALA A 95 14.48 -43.11 25.85
CA ALA A 95 13.62 -43.55 26.97
C ALA A 95 13.52 -45.07 27.10
N LEU A 96 13.52 -45.79 25.97
CA LEU A 96 13.44 -47.25 25.93
C LEU A 96 14.78 -47.97 26.17
N VAL A 97 15.91 -47.31 25.88
CA VAL A 97 17.25 -47.90 25.96
C VAL A 97 17.98 -47.51 27.25
N ASP A 98 17.78 -46.30 27.76
CA ASP A 98 18.37 -45.83 29.01
C ASP A 98 17.59 -46.39 30.21
N ASP A 99 18.13 -47.46 30.80
CA ASP A 99 17.70 -47.94 32.11
C ASP A 99 18.26 -47.01 33.19
N LYS A 100 17.54 -45.92 33.49
CA LYS A 100 17.92 -45.02 34.58
C LYS A 100 17.76 -45.73 35.93
N GLU A 101 18.89 -46.21 36.42
CA GLU A 101 19.24 -46.53 37.81
C GLU A 101 18.04 -46.87 38.71
N GLY A 102 17.60 -48.12 38.66
CA GLY A 102 16.90 -48.79 39.77
C GLY A 102 15.38 -48.65 39.84
N SER A 103 14.72 -47.94 38.90
CA SER A 103 13.25 -47.84 38.85
C SER A 103 12.58 -48.81 37.87
N GLY A 104 13.31 -49.29 36.85
CA GLY A 104 12.84 -50.26 35.86
C GLY A 104 11.76 -49.76 34.90
N LEU A 105 11.46 -48.45 34.87
CA LEU A 105 10.44 -47.86 34.00
C LEU A 105 11.05 -46.79 33.06
N PRO A 106 10.67 -46.78 31.77
CA PRO A 106 11.10 -45.77 30.81
C PRO A 106 10.71 -44.33 31.20
N ASP A 107 11.61 -43.36 30.99
CA ASP A 107 11.38 -41.92 31.21
C ASP A 107 11.00 -41.21 29.90
N PHE A 108 9.70 -40.97 29.69
CA PHE A 108 9.17 -40.32 28.49
C PHE A 108 9.02 -38.80 28.59
N SER A 109 9.54 -38.16 29.65
CA SER A 109 9.36 -36.72 29.89
C SER A 109 9.80 -35.84 28.73
N LEU A 110 10.85 -36.23 28.00
CA LEU A 110 11.32 -35.55 26.79
C LEU A 110 10.34 -35.70 25.61
N ASP A 111 9.76 -36.88 25.39
CA ASP A 111 8.74 -37.06 24.35
C ASP A 111 7.48 -36.26 24.68
N ASP A 112 7.04 -36.26 25.94
CA ASP A 112 5.88 -35.48 26.38
C ASP A 112 6.06 -33.98 26.11
N ALA A 113 7.26 -33.44 26.38
CA ALA A 113 7.59 -32.05 26.08
C ALA A 113 7.53 -31.77 24.57
N LEU A 114 8.08 -32.67 23.75
CA LEU A 114 8.07 -32.55 22.29
C LEU A 114 6.67 -32.71 21.70
N VAL A 115 5.80 -33.54 22.28
CA VAL A 115 4.37 -33.66 21.91
C VAL A 115 3.64 -32.34 22.16
N ALA A 116 3.87 -31.71 23.32
CA ALA A 116 3.29 -30.42 23.64
C ALA A 116 3.79 -29.33 22.67
N GLU A 117 5.09 -29.31 22.35
CA GLU A 117 5.66 -28.40 21.37
C GLU A 117 5.08 -28.63 19.96
N GLN A 118 4.96 -29.89 19.53
CA GLN A 118 4.37 -30.25 18.25
C GLN A 118 2.96 -29.68 18.11
N LYS A 119 2.11 -29.87 19.14
CA LYS A 119 0.74 -29.35 19.14
C LYS A 119 0.69 -27.83 19.05
N ASN A 120 1.59 -27.14 19.76
CA ASN A 120 1.69 -25.68 19.69
C ASN A 120 2.11 -25.20 18.30
N ALA A 121 3.07 -25.87 17.67
CA ALA A 121 3.52 -25.56 16.32
C ALA A 121 2.44 -25.85 15.26
N GLU A 122 1.67 -26.94 15.39
CA GLU A 122 0.53 -27.25 14.53
C GLU A 122 -0.56 -26.17 14.63
N LEU A 123 -0.92 -25.76 15.84
CA LEU A 123 -1.88 -24.68 16.08
C LEU A 123 -1.39 -23.34 15.50
N TYR A 124 -0.11 -23.04 15.64
CA TYR A 124 0.48 -21.83 15.09
C TYR A 124 0.44 -21.85 13.55
N LEU A 125 0.78 -22.98 12.93
CA LEU A 125 0.72 -23.17 11.49
C LEU A 125 -0.72 -23.01 10.95
N GLU A 126 -1.72 -23.57 11.64
CA GLU A 126 -3.12 -23.41 11.28
C GLU A 126 -3.54 -21.93 11.34
N ARG A 127 -3.16 -21.22 12.42
CA ARG A 127 -3.41 -19.77 12.55
C ARG A 127 -2.76 -18.96 11.42
N LEU A 128 -1.53 -19.28 11.04
CA LEU A 128 -0.86 -18.62 9.91
C LEU A 128 -1.61 -18.84 8.59
N ARG A 129 -2.06 -20.08 8.32
CA ARG A 129 -2.82 -20.41 7.10
C ARG A 129 -4.20 -19.73 7.07
N LEU A 130 -4.92 -19.70 8.19
CA LEU A 130 -6.18 -18.96 8.31
C LEU A 130 -5.97 -17.45 8.11
N SER A 131 -4.88 -16.92 8.69
CA SER A 131 -4.51 -15.51 8.51
C SER A 131 -4.16 -15.19 7.06
N ALA A 132 -3.60 -16.13 6.29
CA ALA A 132 -3.29 -15.96 4.87
C ALA A 132 -4.53 -15.54 4.07
N ALA A 133 -5.58 -16.35 4.14
CA ALA A 133 -6.82 -16.10 3.40
C ALA A 133 -7.48 -14.79 3.85
N GLY A 134 -7.46 -14.50 5.16
CA GLY A 134 -7.95 -13.23 5.70
C GLY A 134 -7.18 -12.03 5.17
N LEU A 135 -5.84 -12.10 5.18
CA LEU A 135 -4.96 -11.04 4.71
C LEU A 135 -5.09 -10.81 3.20
N GLU A 136 -5.24 -11.86 2.39
CA GLU A 136 -5.49 -11.73 0.94
C GLU A 136 -6.80 -11.01 0.64
N GLN A 137 -7.86 -11.30 1.42
CA GLN A 137 -9.13 -10.60 1.27
C GLN A 137 -9.00 -9.12 1.66
N GLN A 138 -8.25 -8.84 2.73
CA GLN A 138 -7.97 -7.47 3.16
C GLN A 138 -7.09 -6.71 2.16
N GLU A 139 -6.13 -7.37 1.51
CA GLU A 139 -5.31 -6.78 0.45
C GLU A 139 -6.18 -6.32 -0.71
N LYS A 140 -7.10 -7.18 -1.17
CA LYS A 140 -8.05 -6.83 -2.25
C LYS A 140 -8.92 -5.63 -1.88
N LYS A 141 -9.38 -5.55 -0.62
CA LYS A 141 -10.17 -4.42 -0.12
C LYS A 141 -9.33 -3.13 -0.05
N ALA A 142 -8.13 -3.21 0.51
CA ALA A 142 -7.23 -2.08 0.66
C ALA A 142 -6.77 -1.53 -0.70
N ARG A 143 -6.44 -2.41 -1.65
CA ARG A 143 -6.12 -2.03 -3.02
C ARG A 143 -7.25 -1.26 -3.69
N ARG A 144 -8.50 -1.73 -3.55
CA ARG A 144 -9.67 -1.01 -4.07
C ARG A 144 -9.84 0.36 -3.40
N ALA A 145 -9.56 0.47 -2.10
CA ALA A 145 -9.61 1.76 -1.40
C ALA A 145 -8.58 2.75 -1.95
N VAL A 146 -7.35 2.28 -2.25
CA VAL A 146 -6.31 3.09 -2.91
C VAL A 146 -6.77 3.56 -4.29
N GLU A 147 -7.32 2.66 -5.11
CA GLU A 147 -7.83 3.00 -6.46
C GLU A 147 -8.99 4.01 -6.40
N LEU A 148 -9.90 3.86 -5.43
CA LEU A 148 -11.00 4.80 -5.21
C LEU A 148 -10.51 6.17 -4.71
N ALA A 149 -9.42 6.21 -3.93
CA ALA A 149 -8.83 7.45 -3.45
C ALA A 149 -7.98 8.18 -4.51
N SER A 150 -7.37 7.48 -5.47
CA SER A 150 -6.53 8.12 -6.50
C SER A 150 -7.32 8.89 -7.54
N ASN A 151 -8.52 8.41 -7.91
CA ASN A 151 -9.33 9.03 -8.96
C ASN A 151 -9.71 10.49 -8.64
N PRO A 152 -10.25 10.81 -7.44
CA PRO A 152 -10.52 12.19 -7.04
C PRO A 152 -9.28 13.10 -7.05
N CYS A 153 -8.12 12.60 -6.62
CA CYS A 153 -6.86 13.38 -6.61
C CYS A 153 -6.50 13.84 -8.02
N SER A 154 -6.46 12.90 -8.97
CA SER A 154 -6.14 13.21 -10.38
C SER A 154 -7.16 14.17 -11.02
N ALA A 155 -8.43 14.08 -10.63
CA ALA A 155 -9.48 14.95 -11.12
C ALA A 155 -9.33 16.39 -10.59
N ILE A 156 -9.00 16.55 -9.29
CA ILE A 156 -8.77 17.88 -8.69
C ILE A 156 -7.47 18.49 -9.21
N GLU A 157 -6.39 17.73 -9.35
CA GLU A 157 -5.15 18.20 -9.98
C GLU A 157 -5.39 18.74 -11.40
N SER A 158 -6.18 18.01 -12.20
CA SER A 158 -6.55 18.45 -13.53
C SER A 158 -7.36 19.75 -13.51
N LYS A 159 -8.28 19.91 -12.55
CA LYS A 159 -9.06 21.15 -12.36
C LYS A 159 -8.16 22.33 -11.98
N ILE A 160 -7.21 22.13 -11.06
CA ILE A 160 -6.24 23.16 -10.66
C ILE A 160 -5.43 23.62 -11.86
N ASN A 161 -4.90 22.69 -12.65
CA ASN A 161 -4.08 23.02 -13.82
C ASN A 161 -4.88 23.79 -14.87
N ARG A 162 -6.12 23.38 -15.16
CA ARG A 162 -6.99 24.13 -16.09
C ARG A 162 -7.30 25.53 -15.60
N HIS A 163 -7.66 25.68 -14.33
CA HIS A 163 -7.99 27.00 -13.77
C HIS A 163 -6.75 27.91 -13.78
N ARG A 164 -5.57 27.35 -13.47
CA ARG A 164 -4.29 28.06 -13.61
C ARG A 164 -4.04 28.54 -15.04
N ASP A 165 -4.20 27.67 -16.03
CA ASP A 165 -4.02 28.05 -17.44
C ASP A 165 -5.00 29.15 -17.85
N GLN A 166 -6.25 29.07 -17.41
CA GLN A 166 -7.25 30.11 -17.68
C GLN A 166 -6.87 31.46 -17.06
N LEU A 167 -6.36 31.47 -15.83
CA LEU A 167 -5.89 32.66 -15.14
C LEU A 167 -4.65 33.26 -15.83
N LYS A 168 -3.67 32.43 -16.22
CA LYS A 168 -2.50 32.88 -17.00
C LYS A 168 -2.93 33.52 -18.32
N LEU A 169 -3.87 32.89 -19.03
CA LEU A 169 -4.35 33.40 -20.31
C LEU A 169 -5.06 34.74 -20.13
N THR A 170 -5.90 34.87 -19.10
CA THR A 170 -6.63 36.10 -18.79
C THR A 170 -5.65 37.23 -18.46
N GLU A 171 -4.62 36.95 -17.67
CA GLU A 171 -3.60 37.94 -17.32
C GLU A 171 -2.71 38.31 -18.53
N ALA A 172 -2.31 37.35 -19.36
CA ALA A 172 -1.55 37.61 -20.59
C ALA A 172 -2.34 38.51 -21.56
N LYS A 173 -3.63 38.23 -21.72
CA LYS A 173 -4.56 39.05 -22.51
C LYS A 173 -4.69 40.47 -21.95
N ARG A 174 -4.84 40.60 -20.62
CA ARG A 174 -4.91 41.89 -19.91
C ARG A 174 -3.67 42.74 -20.14
N ARG A 175 -2.47 42.15 -20.04
CA ARG A 175 -1.18 42.83 -20.25
C ARG A 175 -1.00 43.36 -21.69
N HIS A 176 -1.71 42.78 -22.65
CA HIS A 176 -1.66 43.17 -24.05
C HIS A 176 -2.93 43.89 -24.56
N GLY A 177 -3.87 44.23 -23.67
CA GLY A 177 -5.07 44.98 -24.02
C GLY A 177 -6.10 44.20 -24.85
N TYR A 178 -6.02 42.87 -24.86
CA TYR A 178 -7.04 42.00 -25.47
C TYR A 178 -8.07 41.66 -24.40
N ALA A 179 -9.04 42.55 -24.13
CA ALA A 179 -10.16 42.25 -23.22
C ALA A 179 -11.11 41.21 -23.84
#